data_AF-A0A1F4UJ75-F1
#
_entry.id   AF-A0A1F4UJ75-F1
#
_cell.length_a   1.000
_cell.length_b   1.000
_cell.length_c   1.000
_cell.angle_alpha   90.00
_cell.angle_beta   90.00
_cell.angle_gamma   90.00
#
_symmetry.space_group_name_H-M   'P 1'
#
loop_
_entity.id
_entity.type
_entity.pdbx_description
1 polymer ?
#
loop_
_entity_poly.entity_id
_entity_poly.type
_entity_poly.pdbx_seq_one_letter_code
_entity_poly.pdbx_strand_id
1 'polypeptide(L)'
;MEEAVERVKGFFKSGQKAYVVTPNSEMIIAARKDKEFNWVLNQADLAVPDTAGLVWASRIWGTPLKERVAGTDLFERLCEEAARRGGRVFFLEGPEGLRSGAIAAENLKKRYPKLTVAGTAVAAYADEKEATAAIKSASRGREIDFLFVAYGHGRQEQWIARNLPKISVKVAVGIGGALDFAAGAQRRAPTLIRRLGFEWLYRLVKQPWRIKRQLTLLPFIFLTFKESFKRI
;
A
#
# COMPACT_ATOMS: atom_id res chain seq x y z
N MET A 1 -2.48 12.36 5.51
CA MET A 1 -3.58 11.40 5.53
C MET A 1 -4.80 12.00 4.87
N GLU A 2 -5.40 13.06 5.41
CA GLU A 2 -6.59 13.68 4.79
C GLU A 2 -6.37 14.09 3.34
N GLU A 3 -5.25 14.76 3.03
CA GLU A 3 -4.91 15.15 1.65
C GLU A 3 -4.74 13.95 0.71
N ALA A 4 -4.24 12.82 1.21
CA ALA A 4 -4.11 11.60 0.42
C ALA A 4 -5.50 11.01 0.11
N VAL A 5 -6.39 10.96 1.12
CA VAL A 5 -7.78 10.49 0.94
C VAL A 5 -8.54 11.43 0.00
N GLU A 6 -8.40 12.75 0.13
CA GLU A 6 -9.02 13.72 -0.78
C GLU A 6 -8.49 13.58 -2.21
N ARG A 7 -7.18 13.38 -2.39
CA ARG A 7 -6.61 13.14 -3.71
C ARG A 7 -7.20 11.89 -4.35
N VAL A 8 -7.32 10.81 -3.56
CA VAL A 8 -7.97 9.57 -4.00
C VAL A 8 -9.43 9.77 -4.36
N LYS A 9 -10.19 10.53 -3.57
CA LYS A 9 -11.58 10.93 -3.89
C LYS A 9 -11.66 11.71 -5.21
N GLY A 10 -10.65 12.52 -5.52
CA GLY A 10 -10.53 13.24 -6.79
C GLY A 10 -10.53 12.32 -8.02
N PHE A 11 -9.86 11.16 -7.95
CA PHE A 11 -9.81 10.19 -9.06
C PHE A 11 -11.18 9.63 -9.43
N PHE A 12 -12.07 9.46 -8.44
CA PHE A 12 -13.44 9.03 -8.72
C PHE A 12 -14.25 10.08 -9.49
N LYS A 13 -13.96 11.37 -9.29
CA LYS A 13 -14.65 12.46 -9.98
C LYS A 13 -14.19 12.60 -11.44
N SER A 14 -12.91 12.37 -11.71
CA SER A 14 -12.37 12.45 -13.07
C SER A 14 -12.65 11.21 -13.92
N GLY A 15 -13.10 10.11 -13.31
CA GLY A 15 -13.30 8.82 -13.98
C GLY A 15 -12.02 8.07 -14.32
N GLN A 16 -10.86 8.66 -14.00
CA GLN A 16 -9.52 8.11 -14.24
C GLN A 16 -9.27 6.88 -13.36
N LYS A 17 -8.64 5.85 -13.92
CA LYS A 17 -8.06 4.76 -13.13
C LYS A 17 -6.77 5.25 -12.46
N ALA A 18 -6.62 5.00 -11.17
CA ALA A 18 -5.47 5.48 -10.41
C ALA A 18 -4.70 4.35 -9.74
N TYR A 19 -3.37 4.45 -9.81
CA TYR A 19 -2.43 3.63 -9.07
C TYR A 19 -1.85 4.43 -7.90
N VAL A 20 -2.06 3.91 -6.68
CA VAL A 20 -1.54 4.50 -5.44
C VAL A 20 -0.46 3.60 -4.85
N VAL A 21 0.67 4.20 -4.49
CA VAL A 21 1.81 3.53 -3.87
C VAL A 21 2.19 4.20 -2.56
N THR A 22 2.64 3.40 -1.60
CA THR A 22 3.10 3.85 -0.28
C THR A 22 4.61 3.63 -0.16
N PRO A 23 5.46 4.41 -0.86
CA PRO A 23 6.90 4.22 -0.84
C PRO A 23 7.42 4.26 0.60
N ASN A 24 8.30 3.32 0.89
CA ASN A 24 9.14 3.29 2.09
C ASN A 24 10.63 3.35 1.70
N SER A 25 11.49 3.53 2.68
CA SER A 25 12.95 3.64 2.48
C SER A 25 13.56 2.44 1.74
N GLU A 26 13.05 1.22 1.95
CA GLU A 26 13.49 0.01 1.26
C GLU A 26 13.13 0.07 -0.24
N MET A 27 11.94 0.56 -0.58
CA MET A 27 11.52 0.71 -1.99
C MET A 27 12.41 1.72 -2.73
N ILE A 28 12.75 2.83 -2.08
CA ILE A 28 13.64 3.84 -2.68
C ILE A 28 15.00 3.24 -3.01
N ILE A 29 15.58 2.45 -2.10
CA ILE A 29 16.87 1.80 -2.33
C ILE A 29 16.79 0.71 -3.37
N ALA A 30 15.72 -0.08 -3.38
CA ALA A 30 15.48 -1.08 -4.43
C ALA A 30 15.36 -0.42 -5.81
N ALA A 31 14.58 0.64 -5.94
CA ALA A 31 14.39 1.39 -7.19
C ALA A 31 15.67 2.06 -7.69
N ARG A 32 16.67 2.32 -6.84
CA ARG A 32 17.99 2.80 -7.31
C ARG A 32 18.82 1.72 -8.00
N LYS A 33 18.54 0.45 -7.72
CA LYS A 33 19.25 -0.71 -8.27
C LYS A 33 18.50 -1.37 -9.42
N ASP A 34 17.19 -1.23 -9.45
CA ASP A 34 16.30 -1.82 -10.44
C ASP A 34 15.59 -0.73 -11.26
N LYS A 35 15.97 -0.61 -12.54
CA LYS A 35 15.40 0.37 -13.47
C LYS A 35 13.92 0.11 -13.76
N GLU A 36 13.51 -1.15 -13.84
CA GLU A 36 12.11 -1.50 -14.10
C GLU A 36 11.26 -1.11 -12.89
N PHE A 37 11.71 -1.45 -11.68
CA PHE A 37 10.98 -1.08 -10.47
C PHE A 37 10.94 0.44 -10.27
N ASN A 38 12.04 1.16 -10.58
CA ASN A 38 12.03 2.62 -10.60
C ASN A 38 10.97 3.18 -11.53
N TRP A 39 10.92 2.68 -12.76
CA TRP A 39 9.95 3.10 -13.75
C TRP A 39 8.52 2.84 -13.26
N VAL A 40 8.25 1.65 -12.71
CA VAL A 40 6.95 1.27 -12.13
C VAL A 40 6.53 2.23 -11.01
N LEU A 41 7.42 2.57 -10.07
CA LEU A 41 7.06 3.50 -8.99
C LEU A 41 6.72 4.90 -9.50
N ASN A 42 7.37 5.35 -10.58
CA ASN A 42 7.10 6.65 -11.20
C ASN A 42 5.83 6.66 -12.07
N GLN A 43 5.17 5.52 -12.30
CA GLN A 43 3.85 5.46 -12.94
C GLN A 43 2.69 5.71 -11.96
N ALA A 44 2.95 5.89 -10.66
CA ALA A 44 1.89 6.09 -9.69
C ALA A 44 1.24 7.48 -9.80
N ASP A 45 -0.09 7.52 -9.79
CA ASP A 45 -0.88 8.75 -9.74
C ASP A 45 -0.83 9.43 -8.36
N LEU A 46 -0.49 8.66 -7.33
CA LEU A 46 -0.26 9.15 -5.98
C LEU A 46 0.78 8.28 -5.26
N ALA A 47 1.85 8.94 -4.79
CA ALA A 47 2.85 8.35 -3.91
C ALA A 47 2.77 8.99 -2.51
N VAL A 48 2.57 8.20 -1.47
CA VAL A 48 2.48 8.68 -0.07
C VAL A 48 3.58 8.11 0.82
N PRO A 49 4.24 8.93 1.66
CA PRO A 49 5.41 8.48 2.41
C PRO A 49 5.03 7.54 3.57
N ASP A 50 5.40 6.26 3.48
CA ASP A 50 5.04 5.23 4.47
C ASP A 50 5.95 5.25 5.72
N THR A 51 7.22 5.60 5.56
CA THR A 51 8.21 5.63 6.65
C THR A 51 8.56 7.03 7.10
N ALA A 52 8.84 7.17 8.41
CA ALA A 52 9.34 8.42 8.98
C ALA A 52 10.66 8.87 8.34
N GLY A 53 11.47 7.94 7.86
CA GLY A 53 12.72 8.23 7.14
C GLY A 53 12.51 9.09 5.89
N LEU A 54 11.41 8.90 5.15
CA LEU A 54 11.11 9.73 3.98
C LEU A 54 10.72 11.16 4.38
N VAL A 55 9.93 11.30 5.45
CA VAL A 55 9.57 12.61 6.00
C VAL A 55 10.82 13.35 6.48
N TRP A 56 11.72 12.66 7.18
CA TRP A 56 12.98 13.23 7.62
C TRP A 56 13.89 13.64 6.44
N ALA A 57 14.08 12.77 5.46
CA ALA A 57 14.87 13.07 4.26
C ALA A 57 14.31 14.29 3.50
N SER A 58 13.00 14.40 3.38
CA SER A 58 12.35 15.53 2.70
C SER A 58 12.62 16.89 3.36
N ARG A 59 12.80 16.91 4.70
CA ARG A 59 13.17 18.12 5.45
C ARG A 59 14.61 18.53 5.16
N ILE A 60 15.52 17.56 5.07
CA ILE A 60 16.94 17.81 4.74
C ILE A 60 17.08 18.35 3.31
N TRP A 61 16.26 17.87 2.38
CA TRP A 61 16.28 18.32 0.98
C TRP A 61 15.55 19.65 0.73
N GLY A 62 15.01 20.30 1.76
CA GLY A 62 14.32 21.59 1.65
C GLY A 62 12.90 21.52 1.07
N THR A 63 12.33 20.32 0.88
CA THR A 63 10.97 20.10 0.36
C THR A 63 10.16 19.25 1.35
N PRO A 64 9.81 19.78 2.53
CA PRO A 64 9.29 18.97 3.63
C PRO A 64 7.92 18.37 3.32
N LEU A 65 7.82 17.04 3.43
CA LEU A 65 6.56 16.32 3.46
C LEU A 65 5.85 16.57 4.80
N LYS A 66 4.53 16.77 4.75
CA LYS A 66 3.71 17.15 5.91
C LYS A 66 3.76 16.11 7.02
N GLU A 67 3.52 14.85 6.67
CA GLU A 67 3.45 13.76 7.64
C GLU A 67 3.71 12.39 7.01
N ARG A 68 3.91 11.40 7.88
CA ARG A 68 3.97 9.99 7.50
C ARG A 68 2.56 9.44 7.31
N VAL A 69 2.33 8.76 6.19
CA VAL A 69 1.07 8.10 5.86
C VAL A 69 1.33 6.60 5.76
N ALA A 70 1.11 5.88 6.86
CA ALA A 70 1.32 4.44 6.88
C ALA A 70 0.31 3.74 5.95
N GLY A 71 0.77 2.83 5.11
CA GLY A 71 -0.08 2.11 4.14
C GLY A 71 -1.22 1.34 4.81
N THR A 72 -0.98 0.80 6.02
CA THR A 72 -2.03 0.15 6.83
C THR A 72 -3.11 1.12 7.30
N ASP A 73 -2.75 2.37 7.61
CA ASP A 73 -3.70 3.37 8.05
C ASP A 73 -4.48 3.93 6.84
N LEU A 74 -3.80 4.11 5.70
CA LEU A 74 -4.44 4.49 4.45
C LEU A 74 -5.46 3.43 4.00
N PHE A 75 -5.10 2.15 4.06
CA PHE A 75 -6.02 1.04 3.74
C PHE A 75 -7.32 1.12 4.54
N GLU A 76 -7.23 1.28 5.86
CA GLU A 76 -8.39 1.40 6.74
C GLU A 76 -9.24 2.65 6.39
N ARG A 77 -8.60 3.80 6.17
CA ARG A 77 -9.29 5.05 5.78
C ARG A 77 -9.97 4.94 4.42
N LEU A 78 -9.38 4.23 3.46
CA LEU A 78 -10.00 4.00 2.15
C LEU A 78 -11.17 3.01 2.22
N CYS A 79 -11.09 2.00 3.09
CA CYS A 79 -12.23 1.11 3.37
C CYS A 79 -13.38 1.86 4.04
N GLU A 80 -13.10 2.72 5.01
CA GLU A 80 -14.08 3.60 5.65
C GLU A 80 -14.75 4.53 4.63
N GLU A 81 -13.96 5.19 3.77
CA GLU A 81 -14.48 6.07 2.72
C GLU A 81 -15.32 5.30 1.68
N ALA A 82 -14.90 4.09 1.31
CA ALA A 82 -15.69 3.21 0.46
C ALA A 82 -17.05 2.89 1.12
N ALA A 83 -17.06 2.53 2.40
CA ALA A 83 -18.29 2.25 3.14
C ALA A 83 -19.22 3.47 3.19
N ARG A 84 -18.67 4.66 3.44
CA ARG A 84 -19.43 5.93 3.48
C ARG A 84 -20.15 6.21 2.16
N ARG A 85 -19.55 5.80 1.04
CA ARG A 85 -20.08 6.00 -0.32
C ARG A 85 -20.88 4.82 -0.86
N GLY A 86 -21.02 3.72 -0.12
CA GLY A 86 -21.59 2.47 -0.64
C GLY A 86 -20.75 1.85 -1.77
N GLY A 87 -19.44 2.11 -1.73
CA GLY A 87 -18.44 1.62 -2.67
C GLY A 87 -18.05 0.16 -2.45
N ARG A 88 -17.32 -0.38 -3.43
CA ARG A 88 -16.95 -1.78 -3.55
C ARG A 88 -15.45 -1.95 -3.46
N VAL A 89 -14.99 -2.85 -2.61
CA VAL A 89 -13.58 -3.18 -2.43
C VAL A 89 -13.30 -4.63 -2.82
N PHE A 90 -12.10 -4.90 -3.32
CA PHE A 90 -11.62 -6.25 -3.63
C PHE A 90 -10.23 -6.45 -3.04
N PHE A 91 -9.97 -7.63 -2.47
CA PHE A 91 -8.67 -7.99 -1.89
C PHE A 91 -8.00 -9.09 -2.71
N LEU A 92 -6.78 -8.83 -3.17
CA LEU A 92 -5.95 -9.78 -3.90
C LEU A 92 -4.70 -10.06 -3.08
N GLU A 93 -4.42 -11.33 -2.80
CA GLU A 93 -3.28 -11.75 -1.98
C GLU A 93 -2.51 -12.91 -2.59
N GLY A 94 -1.22 -13.00 -2.25
CA GLY A 94 -0.36 -14.07 -2.73
C GLY A 94 -0.50 -15.35 -1.91
N PRO A 95 -0.17 -16.51 -2.49
CA PRO A 95 -0.25 -17.80 -1.78
C PRO A 95 0.83 -17.96 -0.70
N GLU A 96 1.92 -17.18 -0.77
CA GLU A 96 3.10 -17.26 0.09
C GLU A 96 2.94 -16.50 1.44
N GLY A 97 1.73 -16.00 1.74
CA GLY A 97 1.42 -15.22 2.94
C GLY A 97 0.32 -15.80 3.82
N LEU A 98 0.02 -15.09 4.92
CA LEU A 98 -1.19 -15.36 5.70
C LEU A 98 -2.39 -15.07 4.81
N ARG A 99 -3.23 -16.09 4.60
CA ARG A 99 -4.42 -15.99 3.75
C ARG A 99 -5.54 -15.22 4.46
N SER A 100 -5.32 -13.92 4.60
CA SER A 100 -6.02 -13.04 5.52
C SER A 100 -7.25 -12.37 4.91
N GLY A 101 -7.40 -12.36 3.58
CA GLY A 101 -8.37 -11.52 2.88
C GLY A 101 -9.83 -11.82 3.24
N ALA A 102 -10.19 -13.10 3.32
CA ALA A 102 -11.56 -13.50 3.69
C ALA A 102 -11.91 -13.05 5.13
N ILE A 103 -10.99 -13.28 6.08
CA ILE A 103 -11.17 -12.88 7.48
C ILE A 103 -11.16 -11.35 7.61
N ALA A 104 -10.26 -10.67 6.89
CA ALA A 104 -10.22 -9.22 6.83
C ALA A 104 -11.54 -8.65 6.28
N ALA A 105 -12.13 -9.29 5.26
CA ALA A 105 -13.43 -8.91 4.71
C ALA A 105 -14.56 -9.02 5.74
N GLU A 106 -14.61 -10.11 6.51
CA GLU A 106 -15.58 -10.27 7.58
C GLU A 106 -15.42 -9.21 8.67
N ASN A 107 -14.19 -8.99 9.13
CA ASN A 107 -13.89 -8.00 10.16
C ASN A 107 -14.17 -6.58 9.69
N LEU A 108 -13.89 -6.25 8.42
CA LEU A 108 -14.19 -4.95 7.85
C LEU A 108 -15.69 -4.74 7.67
N LYS A 109 -16.46 -5.77 7.28
CA LYS A 109 -17.93 -5.69 7.22
C LYS A 109 -18.54 -5.46 8.61
N LYS A 110 -18.02 -6.11 9.65
CA LYS A 110 -18.44 -5.88 11.05
C LYS A 110 -18.17 -4.43 11.49
N ARG A 111 -17.01 -3.89 11.14
CA ARG A 111 -16.60 -2.51 11.47
C ARG A 111 -17.33 -1.45 10.63
N TYR A 112 -17.58 -1.75 9.37
CA TYR A 112 -18.18 -0.86 8.38
C TYR A 112 -19.35 -1.56 7.67
N PRO A 113 -20.56 -1.58 8.27
CA PRO A 113 -21.69 -2.35 7.73
C PRO A 113 -22.13 -1.99 6.32
N LYS A 114 -21.83 -0.76 5.85
CA LYS A 114 -22.12 -0.29 4.49
C LYS A 114 -21.04 -0.63 3.46
N LEU A 115 -19.92 -1.23 3.89
CA LEU A 115 -18.83 -1.63 2.99
C LEU A 115 -19.23 -2.84 2.16
N THR A 116 -19.16 -2.72 0.83
CA THR A 116 -19.31 -3.87 -0.05
C THR A 116 -17.95 -4.47 -0.34
N VAL A 117 -17.66 -5.67 0.17
CA VAL A 117 -16.52 -6.45 -0.33
C VAL A 117 -16.99 -7.27 -1.53
N ALA A 118 -16.57 -6.88 -2.73
CA ALA A 118 -16.96 -7.51 -3.99
C ALA A 118 -16.37 -8.92 -4.13
N GLY A 119 -15.23 -9.17 -3.50
CA GLY A 119 -14.60 -10.48 -3.47
C GLY A 119 -13.21 -10.43 -2.86
N THR A 120 -12.66 -11.62 -2.67
CA THR A 120 -11.27 -11.84 -2.25
C THR A 120 -10.70 -12.95 -3.13
N ALA A 121 -9.44 -12.85 -3.53
CA ALA A 121 -8.76 -13.91 -4.28
C ALA A 121 -7.35 -14.13 -3.78
N VAL A 122 -6.97 -15.41 -3.74
CA VAL A 122 -5.59 -15.84 -3.54
C VAL A 122 -5.10 -16.32 -4.91
N ALA A 123 -4.07 -15.67 -5.46
CA ALA A 123 -3.50 -16.06 -6.75
C ALA A 123 -1.99 -15.84 -6.74
N ALA A 124 -1.22 -16.71 -7.37
CA ALA A 124 0.22 -16.54 -7.46
C ALA A 124 0.57 -15.27 -8.25
N TYR A 125 1.66 -14.58 -7.88
CA TYR A 125 2.13 -13.41 -8.64
C TYR A 125 2.37 -13.73 -10.12
N ALA A 126 2.87 -14.94 -10.41
CA ALA A 126 3.11 -15.42 -11.77
C ALA A 126 1.82 -15.74 -12.54
N ASP A 127 0.70 -15.98 -11.85
CA ASP A 127 -0.59 -16.27 -12.48
C ASP A 127 -1.47 -15.02 -12.56
N GLU A 128 -1.04 -14.07 -13.40
CA GLU A 128 -1.81 -12.84 -13.63
C GLU A 128 -3.20 -13.12 -14.24
N LYS A 129 -3.37 -14.23 -14.96
CA LYS A 129 -4.64 -14.60 -15.60
C LYS A 129 -5.68 -15.00 -14.55
N GLU A 130 -5.31 -15.84 -13.59
CA GLU A 130 -6.18 -16.21 -12.48
C GLU A 130 -6.62 -14.97 -11.68
N ALA A 131 -5.65 -14.13 -11.30
CA ALA A 131 -5.93 -12.91 -10.54
C ALA A 131 -6.88 -11.95 -11.28
N THR A 132 -6.61 -11.68 -12.55
CA THR A 132 -7.45 -10.78 -13.36
C THR A 132 -8.82 -11.37 -13.67
N ALA A 133 -8.94 -12.69 -13.86
CA ALA A 133 -10.21 -13.37 -14.04
C ALA A 133 -11.09 -13.28 -12.79
N ALA A 134 -10.53 -13.48 -11.60
CA ALA A 134 -11.25 -13.33 -10.33
C ALA A 134 -11.80 -11.91 -10.15
N ILE A 135 -11.00 -10.88 -10.45
CA ILE A 135 -11.42 -9.48 -10.37
C ILE A 135 -12.53 -9.16 -11.38
N LYS A 136 -12.39 -9.62 -12.62
CA LYS A 136 -13.42 -9.45 -13.66
C LYS A 136 -14.74 -10.12 -13.28
N SER A 137 -14.67 -11.34 -12.74
CA SER A 137 -15.84 -12.07 -12.22
C SER A 137 -16.52 -11.31 -11.08
N ALA A 138 -15.73 -10.79 -10.13
CA ALA A 138 -16.26 -10.01 -9.00
C ALA A 138 -16.83 -8.66 -9.41
N SER A 139 -16.34 -8.05 -10.49
CA SER A 139 -16.89 -6.80 -11.02
C SER A 139 -18.37 -6.94 -11.38
N ARG A 140 -18.79 -8.06 -12.00
CA ARG A 140 -20.19 -8.31 -12.43
C ARG A 140 -20.79 -7.13 -13.23
N GLY A 141 -20.00 -6.55 -14.13
CA GLY A 141 -20.42 -5.40 -14.95
C GLY A 141 -20.44 -4.05 -14.22
N ARG A 142 -20.16 -4.00 -12.91
CA ARG A 142 -20.00 -2.77 -12.13
C ARG A 142 -18.55 -2.63 -11.68
N GLU A 143 -17.99 -1.43 -11.82
CA GLU A 143 -16.61 -1.17 -11.43
C GLU A 143 -16.37 -1.42 -9.93
N ILE A 144 -15.17 -1.88 -9.60
CA ILE A 144 -14.69 -1.98 -8.21
C ILE A 144 -14.01 -0.65 -7.87
N ASP A 145 -14.40 -0.01 -6.77
CA ASP A 145 -13.85 1.27 -6.35
C ASP A 145 -12.38 1.13 -5.94
N PHE A 146 -12.08 0.12 -5.12
CA PHE A 146 -10.72 -0.13 -4.63
C PHE A 146 -10.31 -1.58 -4.82
N LEU A 147 -9.18 -1.79 -5.49
CA LEU A 147 -8.43 -3.04 -5.46
C LEU A 147 -7.25 -2.87 -4.50
N PHE A 148 -7.16 -3.75 -3.51
CA PHE A 148 -6.01 -3.80 -2.61
C PHE A 148 -5.19 -5.05 -2.88
N VAL A 149 -3.91 -4.87 -3.22
CA VAL A 149 -3.01 -5.96 -3.60
C VAL A 149 -1.96 -6.18 -2.52
N ALA A 150 -1.89 -7.41 -2.03
CA ALA A 150 -1.01 -7.87 -0.95
C ALA A 150 -0.05 -8.98 -1.45
N TYR A 151 0.69 -8.70 -2.53
CA TYR A 151 1.77 -9.58 -3.03
C TYR A 151 3.12 -9.35 -2.37
N GLY A 152 3.20 -8.35 -1.51
CA GLY A 152 4.45 -7.91 -0.93
C GLY A 152 5.18 -6.92 -1.84
N HIS A 153 6.20 -6.32 -1.23
CA HIS A 153 6.98 -5.24 -1.81
C HIS A 153 7.58 -5.62 -3.18
N GLY A 154 7.49 -4.72 -4.16
CA GLY A 154 7.97 -4.90 -5.52
C GLY A 154 6.93 -5.57 -6.41
N ARG A 155 6.52 -6.80 -6.03
CA ARG A 155 5.58 -7.61 -6.81
C ARG A 155 4.20 -6.96 -6.94
N GLN A 156 3.67 -6.38 -5.86
CA GLN A 156 2.34 -5.74 -5.90
C GLN A 156 2.33 -4.50 -6.80
N GLU A 157 3.39 -3.69 -6.77
CA GLU A 157 3.51 -2.50 -7.63
C GLU A 157 3.63 -2.88 -9.10
N GLN A 158 4.51 -3.85 -9.42
CA GLN A 158 4.67 -4.38 -10.77
C GLN A 158 3.37 -4.99 -11.30
N TRP A 159 2.68 -5.78 -10.48
CA TRP A 159 1.41 -6.40 -10.86
C TRP A 159 0.35 -5.35 -11.18
N ILE A 160 0.19 -4.32 -10.31
CA ILE A 160 -0.78 -3.25 -10.51
C ILE A 160 -0.48 -2.50 -11.81
N ALA A 161 0.76 -2.06 -12.03
CA ALA A 161 1.14 -1.32 -13.23
C ALA A 161 0.83 -2.10 -14.52
N ARG A 162 1.06 -3.41 -14.52
CA ARG A 162 0.80 -4.29 -15.68
C ARG A 162 -0.67 -4.61 -15.91
N ASN A 163 -1.51 -4.61 -14.87
CA ASN A 163 -2.86 -5.19 -14.93
C ASN A 163 -4.01 -4.19 -14.70
N LEU A 164 -3.77 -3.04 -14.07
CA LEU A 164 -4.79 -2.01 -13.86
C LEU A 164 -5.49 -1.56 -15.16
N PRO A 165 -4.79 -1.39 -16.31
CA PRO A 165 -5.47 -1.09 -17.57
C PRO A 165 -6.47 -2.16 -18.01
N LYS A 166 -6.23 -3.43 -17.66
CA LYS A 166 -6.95 -4.63 -18.14
C LYS A 166 -8.16 -5.04 -17.31
N ILE A 167 -8.40 -4.40 -16.15
CA ILE A 167 -9.44 -4.76 -15.17
C ILE A 167 -10.37 -3.59 -14.87
N SER A 168 -11.62 -3.88 -14.46
CA SER A 168 -12.63 -2.86 -14.16
C SER A 168 -12.53 -2.36 -12.71
N VAL A 169 -11.45 -1.63 -12.41
CA VAL A 169 -11.13 -1.07 -11.10
C VAL A 169 -10.82 0.43 -11.24
N LYS A 170 -11.33 1.26 -10.32
CA LYS A 170 -11.03 2.70 -10.23
C LYS A 170 -9.67 2.98 -9.60
N VAL A 171 -9.42 2.47 -8.39
CA VAL A 171 -8.17 2.74 -7.67
C VAL A 171 -7.53 1.42 -7.24
N ALA A 172 -6.26 1.22 -7.59
CA ALA A 172 -5.48 0.08 -7.13
C ALA A 172 -4.37 0.53 -6.19
N VAL A 173 -4.24 -0.15 -5.05
CA VAL A 173 -3.31 0.20 -3.98
C VAL A 173 -2.51 -1.04 -3.57
N GLY A 174 -1.18 -0.91 -3.56
CA GLY A 174 -0.31 -1.90 -2.92
C GLY A 174 -0.35 -1.73 -1.41
N ILE A 175 -0.72 -2.77 -0.67
CA ILE A 175 -0.97 -2.66 0.79
C ILE A 175 -0.07 -3.54 1.65
N GLY A 176 0.77 -4.37 1.05
CA GLY A 176 1.65 -5.29 1.78
C GLY A 176 0.87 -6.10 2.82
N GLY A 177 1.35 -6.11 4.06
CA GLY A 177 0.72 -6.86 5.16
C GLY A 177 -0.49 -6.20 5.82
N ALA A 178 -1.14 -5.21 5.21
CA ALA A 178 -2.29 -4.54 5.83
C ALA A 178 -3.48 -5.49 6.08
N LEU A 179 -3.71 -6.45 5.19
CA LEU A 179 -4.76 -7.47 5.37
C LEU A 179 -4.55 -8.27 6.65
N ASP A 180 -3.31 -8.60 7.01
CA ASP A 180 -3.02 -9.36 8.23
C ASP A 180 -3.42 -8.59 9.50
N PHE A 181 -3.32 -7.27 9.50
CA PHE A 181 -3.80 -6.44 10.60
C PHE A 181 -5.33 -6.40 10.63
N ALA A 182 -5.97 -6.26 9.48
CA ALA A 182 -7.43 -6.24 9.38
C ALA A 182 -8.08 -7.60 9.71
N ALA A 183 -7.39 -8.70 9.42
CA ALA A 183 -7.78 -10.06 9.81
C ALA A 183 -7.53 -10.35 11.30
N GLY A 184 -6.74 -9.52 11.99
CA GLY A 184 -6.34 -9.75 13.38
C GLY A 184 -5.18 -10.75 13.55
N ALA A 185 -4.61 -11.25 12.46
CA ALA A 185 -3.45 -12.14 12.47
C ALA A 185 -2.18 -11.44 12.96
N GLN A 186 -2.09 -10.12 12.78
CA GLN A 186 -1.02 -9.29 13.34
C GLN A 186 -1.59 -8.16 14.21
N ARG A 187 -0.94 -7.90 15.35
CA ARG A 187 -1.28 -6.77 16.23
C ARG A 187 -0.41 -5.55 15.92
N ARG A 188 -1.03 -4.38 15.76
CA ARG A 188 -0.32 -3.10 15.62
C ARG A 188 0.43 -2.77 16.93
N ALA A 189 1.48 -1.96 16.80
CA ALA A 189 2.14 -1.39 17.98
C ALA A 189 1.16 -0.48 18.75
N PRO A 190 1.29 -0.35 20.08
CA PRO A 190 0.55 0.64 20.87
C PRO A 190 0.59 2.04 20.26
N THR A 191 -0.49 2.81 20.42
CA THR A 191 -0.63 4.14 19.78
C THR A 191 0.50 5.09 20.13
N LEU A 192 0.99 5.10 21.37
CA LEU A 192 2.13 5.92 21.77
C LEU A 192 3.39 5.57 20.96
N ILE A 193 3.71 4.28 20.84
CA ILE A 193 4.85 3.79 20.06
C ILE A 193 4.71 4.17 18.58
N ARG A 194 3.49 4.10 18.02
CA ARG A 194 3.21 4.51 16.64
C ARG A 194 3.40 6.01 16.43
N ARG A 195 2.92 6.83 17.37
CA ARG A 195 3.04 8.31 17.34
C ARG A 195 4.50 8.76 17.48
N LEU A 196 5.28 8.06 18.29
CA LEU A 196 6.73 8.29 18.42
C LEU A 196 7.54 7.76 17.23
N GLY A 197 6.91 7.10 16.25
CA GLY A 197 7.59 6.57 15.06
C GLY A 197 8.37 5.26 15.29
N PHE A 198 8.26 4.64 16.47
CA PHE A 198 8.98 3.41 16.84
C PHE A 198 8.24 2.12 16.47
N GLU A 199 7.22 2.18 15.61
CA GLU A 199 6.49 0.98 15.17
C GLU A 199 7.40 -0.05 14.48
N TRP A 200 8.43 0.40 13.76
CA TRP A 200 9.42 -0.47 13.15
C TRP A 200 10.25 -1.23 14.19
N LEU A 201 10.62 -0.58 15.30
CA LEU A 201 11.40 -1.16 16.38
C LEU A 201 10.56 -2.18 17.16
N TYR A 202 9.31 -1.82 17.49
CA TYR A 202 8.36 -2.77 18.09
C TYR A 202 8.19 -4.04 17.26
N ARG A 203 8.10 -3.89 15.93
CA ARG A 203 8.01 -5.03 15.02
C ARG A 203 9.31 -5.82 14.94
N LEU A 204 10.47 -5.16 15.00
CA LEU A 204 11.77 -5.83 15.00
C LEU A 204 11.94 -6.71 16.24
N VAL A 205 11.55 -6.21 17.41
CA VAL A 205 11.58 -6.99 18.66
C VAL A 205 10.70 -8.24 18.54
N LYS A 206 9.52 -8.13 17.92
CA LYS A 206 8.62 -9.28 17.70
C LYS A 206 9.00 -10.19 16.53
N GLN A 207 9.79 -9.69 15.59
CA GLN A 207 10.15 -10.38 14.34
C GLN A 207 11.64 -10.14 14.05
N PRO A 208 12.55 -10.77 14.82
CA PRO A 208 13.98 -10.45 14.79
C PRO A 208 14.62 -10.67 13.41
N TRP A 209 14.09 -11.60 12.60
CA TRP A 209 14.54 -11.82 11.22
C TRP A 209 14.35 -10.60 10.30
N ARG A 210 13.52 -9.62 10.69
CA ARG A 210 13.37 -8.34 9.97
C ARG A 210 14.60 -7.44 10.07
N ILE A 211 15.62 -7.78 10.85
CA ILE A 211 16.86 -6.99 10.95
C ILE A 211 17.50 -6.75 9.58
N LYS A 212 17.41 -7.73 8.66
CA LYS A 212 17.87 -7.60 7.27
C LYS A 212 17.22 -6.42 6.54
N ARG A 213 15.94 -6.17 6.81
CA ARG A 213 15.21 -5.02 6.26
C ARG A 213 15.70 -3.71 6.88
N GLN A 214 16.03 -3.71 8.18
CA GLN A 214 16.54 -2.51 8.85
C GLN A 214 17.95 -2.12 8.39
N LEU A 215 18.76 -3.07 7.94
CA LEU A 215 20.07 -2.77 7.33
C LEU A 215 19.93 -1.90 6.07
N THR A 216 18.78 -1.91 5.38
CA THR A 216 18.51 -1.02 4.23
C THR A 216 18.36 0.46 4.64
N LEU A 217 18.21 0.75 5.93
CA LEU A 217 18.19 2.13 6.42
C LEU A 217 19.57 2.79 6.29
N LEU A 218 20.66 2.05 6.45
CA LEU A 218 22.02 2.59 6.32
C LEU A 218 22.29 3.18 4.92
N PRO A 219 22.09 2.44 3.81
CA PRO A 219 22.25 3.02 2.48
C PRO A 219 21.23 4.11 2.19
N PHE A 220 20.03 4.08 2.80
CA PHE A 220 19.04 5.16 2.68
C PHE A 220 19.50 6.46 3.35
N ILE A 221 20.06 6.39 4.55
CA ILE A 221 20.62 7.54 5.26
C ILE A 221 21.79 8.12 4.45
N PHE A 222 22.71 7.27 4.00
CA PHE A 222 23.83 7.70 3.15
C PHE A 222 23.33 8.39 1.86
N LEU A 223 22.35 7.80 1.19
CA LEU A 223 21.73 8.40 0.00
C LEU A 223 21.11 9.76 0.31
N THR A 224 20.45 9.89 1.46
CA THR A 224 19.81 11.14 1.88
C THR A 224 20.81 12.29 1.96
N PHE A 225 21.94 12.08 2.65
CA PHE A 225 23.00 13.08 2.74
C PHE A 225 23.72 13.29 1.40
N LYS A 226 24.00 12.21 0.65
CA LYS A 226 24.66 12.34 -0.66
C LYS A 226 23.85 13.22 -1.62
N GLU A 227 22.53 13.08 -1.65
CA GLU A 227 21.66 13.89 -2.51
C GLU A 227 21.46 15.31 -1.98
N SER A 228 21.59 15.57 -0.68
CA SER A 228 21.58 16.95 -0.18
C SER A 228 22.79 17.75 -0.66
N PHE A 229 23.98 17.13 -0.73
CA PHE A 229 25.19 17.79 -1.24
C PHE A 229 25.18 18.11 -2.74
N LYS A 230 24.33 17.44 -3.54
CA LYS A 230 24.18 17.75 -4.97
C LYS A 230 23.18 18.87 -5.24
N ARG A 231 22.39 19.24 -4.23
CA ARG A 231 21.35 20.28 -4.32
C ARG A 231 21.83 21.65 -3.81
N ILE A 232 23.02 21.69 -3.21
CA ILE A 232 23.76 22.89 -2.84
C ILE A 232 24.69 23.22 -4.00
#